data_AF-A0A529C8W7-F1
#
_entry.id   AF-A0A529C8W7-F1
#
_cell.length_a   1.000
_cell.length_b   1.000
_cell.length_c   1.000
_cell.angle_alpha   90.00
_cell.angle_beta   90.00
_cell.angle_gamma   90.00
#
_symmetry.space_group_name_H-M   'P 1'
#
loop_
_entity.id
_entity.type
_entity.pdbx_description
1 polymer ?
#
loop_
_entity_poly.entity_id
_entity_poly.type
_entity_poly.pdbx_seq_one_letter_code
_entity_poly.pdbx_strand_id
1 'polypeptide(L)'
;ITSVSHALSTGSQIELLAARYPSDTTPMNLSGNEFSQTILGNAGANVINGGRGADILTGNGGNDTFVFNSALGAGNVDRITDFDKLQDKIQLDDAVFAGLKLGGLSSDAFFAGTAAHDS
;
A
#
# COMPACT_ATOMS: atom_id res chain seq x y z
N ILE A 1 -3.32 16.29 -17.10
CA ILE A 1 -3.26 15.42 -15.92
C ILE A 1 -1.97 15.79 -15.20
N THR A 2 -2.02 16.61 -14.17
CA THR A 2 -0.84 16.96 -13.36
C THR A 2 -0.79 15.99 -12.19
N SER A 3 -0.12 14.85 -12.36
CA SER A 3 0.21 13.99 -11.23
C SER A 3 1.31 14.67 -10.43
N VAL A 4 1.07 14.89 -9.13
CA VAL A 4 2.13 15.28 -8.21
C VAL A 4 2.76 14.00 -7.70
N SER A 5 4.01 13.75 -8.08
CA SER A 5 4.78 12.59 -7.60
C SER A 5 5.62 13.02 -6.40
N HIS A 6 5.47 12.31 -5.28
CA HIS A 6 6.31 12.51 -4.10
C HIS A 6 6.96 11.17 -3.73
N ALA A 7 8.29 11.15 -3.72
CA ALA A 7 9.10 10.00 -3.33
C ALA A 7 10.12 10.43 -2.27
N LEU A 8 10.31 9.61 -1.24
CA LEU A 8 11.33 9.83 -0.23
C LEU A 8 12.69 9.35 -0.76
N SER A 9 13.74 10.15 -0.58
CA SER A 9 15.10 9.73 -0.94
C SER A 9 15.59 8.64 0.01
N THR A 10 16.37 7.69 -0.52
CA THR A 10 17.10 6.68 0.26
C THR A 10 17.93 7.34 1.37
N GLY A 11 17.92 6.75 2.57
CA GLY A 11 18.64 7.23 3.75
C GLY A 11 17.89 8.27 4.58
N SER A 12 16.69 8.70 4.16
CA SER A 12 15.88 9.66 4.91
C SER A 12 14.81 8.95 5.74
N GLN A 13 14.90 9.07 7.07
CA GLN A 13 13.80 8.70 7.96
C GLN A 13 12.77 9.82 7.94
N ILE A 14 11.68 9.59 7.22
CA ILE A 14 10.46 10.38 7.33
C ILE A 14 9.41 9.45 7.89
N GLU A 15 8.91 9.73 9.09
CA GLU A 15 7.86 8.90 9.70
C GLU A 15 6.48 9.12 9.06
N LEU A 16 6.27 10.25 8.36
CA LEU A 16 4.96 10.63 7.78
C LEU A 16 5.08 11.26 6.37
N LEU A 17 4.52 10.58 5.37
CA LEU A 17 4.25 11.11 4.04
C LEU A 17 2.73 11.29 3.89
N ALA A 18 2.24 12.52 3.70
CA ALA A 18 0.81 12.77 3.64
C ALA A 18 0.42 13.77 2.54
N ALA A 19 -0.72 13.53 1.89
CA ALA A 19 -1.36 14.56 1.09
C ALA A 19 -1.76 15.76 1.97
N ARG A 20 -1.51 16.98 1.47
CA ARG A 20 -1.79 18.21 2.21
C ARG A 20 -3.28 18.41 2.49
N TYR A 21 -4.13 17.96 1.57
CA TYR A 21 -5.59 18.12 1.63
C TYR A 21 -6.26 16.75 1.48
N PRO A 22 -6.60 16.07 2.60
CA PRO A 22 -7.15 14.71 2.55
C PRO A 22 -8.50 14.61 1.83
N SER A 23 -9.26 15.69 1.74
CA SER A 23 -10.54 15.73 1.02
C SER A 23 -10.40 16.07 -0.47
N ASP A 24 -9.19 16.38 -0.95
CA ASP A 24 -8.97 16.60 -2.38
C ASP A 24 -9.14 15.28 -3.13
N THR A 25 -9.67 15.34 -4.35
CA THR A 25 -9.97 14.16 -5.19
C THR A 25 -8.97 14.00 -6.33
N THR A 26 -7.91 14.80 -6.34
CA THR A 26 -6.84 14.70 -7.34
C THR A 26 -6.05 13.39 -7.13
N PRO A 27 -5.93 12.52 -8.16
CA PRO A 27 -5.12 11.31 -8.07
C PRO A 27 -3.66 11.61 -7.73
N MET A 28 -3.08 10.82 -6.83
CA MET A 28 -1.68 10.95 -6.40
C MET A 28 -0.92 9.62 -6.51
N ASN A 29 0.39 9.73 -6.76
CA ASN A 29 1.33 8.61 -6.65
C ASN A 29 2.21 8.85 -5.43
N LEU A 30 2.07 8.01 -4.42
CA LEU A 30 2.79 8.07 -3.15
C LEU A 30 3.75 6.88 -3.08
N SER A 31 5.04 7.16 -2.89
CA SER A 31 6.07 6.13 -2.80
C SER A 31 6.96 6.37 -1.59
N GLY A 32 7.01 5.39 -0.70
CA GLY A 32 7.92 5.35 0.43
C GLY A 32 9.34 4.93 0.03
N ASN A 33 10.15 4.50 1.02
CA ASN A 33 11.54 4.09 0.81
C ASN A 33 11.87 2.80 1.58
N GLU A 34 13.10 2.62 2.06
CA GLU A 34 13.53 1.42 2.78
C GLU A 34 13.19 1.37 4.28
N PHE A 35 12.59 2.42 4.83
CA PHE A 35 12.23 2.54 6.24
C PHE A 35 10.73 2.50 6.45
N SER A 36 10.31 2.04 7.63
CA SER A 36 8.92 2.12 8.09
C SER A 36 8.37 3.55 8.06
N GLN A 37 7.23 3.71 7.38
CA GLN A 37 6.56 4.97 7.13
C GLN A 37 5.05 4.90 7.41
N THR A 38 4.47 6.06 7.74
CA THR A 38 3.02 6.27 7.60
C THR A 38 2.77 7.03 6.31
N ILE A 39 1.99 6.47 5.39
CA ILE A 39 1.63 7.08 4.11
C ILE A 39 0.12 7.34 4.07
N LEU A 40 -0.27 8.60 3.95
CA LEU A 40 -1.66 9.06 3.93
C LEU A 40 -2.01 9.69 2.57
N GLY A 41 -2.97 9.08 1.86
CA GLY A 41 -3.56 9.57 0.62
C GLY A 41 -4.49 10.77 0.77
N ASN A 42 -5.27 11.02 -0.27
CA ASN A 42 -6.41 11.93 -0.28
C ASN A 42 -7.68 11.21 -0.78
N ALA A 43 -8.80 11.91 -0.96
CA ALA A 43 -10.06 11.34 -1.43
C ALA A 43 -10.11 11.03 -2.95
N GLY A 44 -8.97 11.11 -3.64
CA GLY A 44 -8.83 10.77 -5.05
C GLY A 44 -8.35 9.34 -5.26
N ALA A 45 -8.37 8.83 -6.49
CA ALA A 45 -7.82 7.50 -6.79
C ALA A 45 -6.28 7.50 -6.69
N ASN A 46 -5.75 7.03 -5.57
CA ASN A 46 -4.32 7.07 -5.26
C ASN A 46 -3.63 5.75 -5.62
N VAL A 47 -2.34 5.85 -5.98
CA VAL A 47 -1.43 4.71 -6.05
C VAL A 47 -0.45 4.84 -4.90
N ILE A 48 -0.47 3.88 -3.99
CA ILE A 48 0.30 3.92 -2.74
C ILE A 48 1.25 2.73 -2.71
N ASN A 49 2.54 2.99 -2.61
CA ASN A 49 3.59 1.99 -2.46
C ASN A 49 4.44 2.33 -1.23
N GLY A 50 4.43 1.46 -0.22
CA GLY A 50 5.22 1.62 1.00
C GLY A 50 6.73 1.53 0.77
N GLY A 51 7.15 0.68 -0.16
CA GLY A 51 8.56 0.36 -0.36
C GLY A 51 8.96 -0.83 0.52
N ARG A 52 10.05 -0.72 1.27
CA ARG A 52 10.46 -1.73 2.26
C ARG A 52 10.20 -1.18 3.65
N GLY A 53 10.06 -2.09 4.61
CA GLY A 53 9.85 -1.73 6.00
C GLY A 53 8.43 -2.09 6.39
N ALA A 54 8.07 -1.93 7.67
CA ALA A 54 6.70 -2.15 8.10
C ALA A 54 5.95 -0.82 8.04
N ASP A 55 5.12 -0.63 7.01
CA ASP A 55 4.44 0.62 6.74
C ASP A 55 2.98 0.66 7.24
N ILE A 56 2.46 1.86 7.47
CA ILE A 56 1.05 2.13 7.72
C ILE A 56 0.49 2.91 6.53
N LEU A 57 -0.43 2.31 5.79
CA LEU A 57 -0.98 2.87 4.56
C LEU A 57 -2.46 3.24 4.76
N THR A 58 -2.83 4.45 4.35
CA THR A 58 -4.22 4.95 4.38
C THR A 58 -4.55 5.59 3.04
N GLY A 59 -5.59 5.11 2.37
CA GLY A 59 -6.06 5.67 1.10
C GLY A 59 -6.89 6.95 1.29
N ASN A 60 -7.76 6.94 2.29
CA ASN A 60 -8.93 7.77 2.54
C ASN A 60 -10.13 7.41 1.68
N GLY A 61 -10.38 8.13 0.60
CA GLY A 61 -11.54 7.90 -0.25
C GLY A 61 -11.11 7.80 -1.69
N GLY A 62 -12.01 7.35 -2.55
CA GLY A 62 -11.66 7.10 -3.95
C GLY A 62 -11.44 5.61 -4.19
N ASN A 63 -10.84 5.29 -5.33
CA ASN A 63 -10.56 3.91 -5.72
C ASN A 63 -9.04 3.74 -5.71
N ASP A 64 -8.49 3.27 -4.60
CA ASP A 64 -7.05 3.25 -4.39
C ASP A 64 -6.41 1.95 -4.86
N THR A 65 -5.12 2.03 -5.17
CA THR A 65 -4.28 0.86 -5.50
C THR A 65 -3.08 0.82 -4.58
N PHE A 66 -3.06 -0.17 -3.69
CA PHE A 66 -1.93 -0.47 -2.80
C PHE A 66 -0.99 -1.44 -3.50
N VAL A 67 0.23 -0.99 -3.80
CA VAL A 67 1.20 -1.73 -4.61
C VAL A 67 2.27 -2.36 -3.72
N PHE A 68 2.45 -3.67 -3.89
CA PHE A 68 3.47 -4.47 -3.22
C PHE A 68 4.41 -5.06 -4.27
N ASN A 69 5.58 -4.45 -4.41
CA ASN A 69 6.60 -4.83 -5.37
C ASN A 69 8.02 -4.88 -4.77
N SER A 70 8.14 -4.89 -3.46
CA SER A 70 9.40 -4.96 -2.72
C SER A 70 9.65 -6.37 -2.18
N ALA A 71 10.91 -6.66 -1.83
CA ALA A 71 11.29 -8.00 -1.37
C ALA A 71 10.54 -8.40 -0.07
N LEU A 72 10.01 -9.63 -0.04
CA LEU A 72 9.33 -10.18 1.14
C LEU A 72 10.30 -10.33 2.33
N GLY A 73 9.80 -10.17 3.54
CA GLY A 73 10.56 -10.43 4.76
C GLY A 73 9.76 -10.09 6.02
N ALA A 74 10.14 -10.68 7.16
CA ALA A 74 9.44 -10.48 8.42
C ALA A 74 9.42 -9.03 8.93
N GLY A 75 10.33 -8.18 8.43
CA GLY A 75 10.36 -6.74 8.71
C GLY A 75 9.70 -5.88 7.62
N ASN A 76 9.08 -6.50 6.61
CA ASN A 76 8.41 -5.84 5.49
C ASN A 76 6.92 -6.25 5.48
N VAL A 77 6.22 -5.89 6.55
CA VAL A 77 4.82 -6.25 6.79
C VAL A 77 4.03 -4.96 6.99
N ASP A 78 3.24 -4.61 5.99
CA ASP A 78 2.49 -3.36 5.99
C ASP A 78 1.09 -3.54 6.56
N ARG A 79 0.51 -2.43 7.00
CA ARG A 79 -0.87 -2.35 7.47
C ARG A 79 -1.64 -1.31 6.69
N ILE A 80 -2.57 -1.77 5.85
CA ILE A 80 -3.61 -0.91 5.26
C ILE A 80 -4.70 -0.68 6.32
N THR A 81 -5.10 0.58 6.52
CA THR A 81 -5.94 0.97 7.67
C THR A 81 -7.41 1.18 7.34
N ASP A 82 -7.77 1.41 6.08
CA ASP A 82 -9.10 1.85 5.65
C ASP A 82 -9.60 1.20 4.36
N PHE A 83 -9.02 0.04 3.97
CA PHE A 83 -9.33 -0.64 2.72
C PHE A 83 -10.84 -0.84 2.49
N ASP A 84 -11.37 -0.25 1.42
CA ASP A 84 -12.73 -0.48 0.94
C ASP A 84 -12.75 -1.58 -0.13
N LYS A 85 -13.26 -2.76 0.22
CA LYS A 85 -13.36 -3.91 -0.68
C LYS A 85 -14.18 -3.68 -1.96
N LEU A 86 -15.03 -2.65 -2.01
CA LEU A 86 -15.83 -2.32 -3.18
C LEU A 86 -15.08 -1.38 -4.14
N GLN A 87 -14.08 -0.66 -3.66
CA GLN A 87 -13.43 0.42 -4.42
C GLN A 87 -11.94 0.14 -4.66
N ASP A 88 -11.25 -0.40 -3.66
CA ASP A 88 -9.80 -0.48 -3.62
C ASP A 88 -9.25 -1.77 -4.20
N LYS A 89 -7.96 -1.73 -4.52
CA LYS A 89 -7.20 -2.84 -5.07
C LYS A 89 -5.90 -3.04 -4.31
N ILE A 90 -5.53 -4.30 -4.15
CA ILE A 90 -4.19 -4.73 -3.77
C ILE A 90 -3.51 -5.24 -5.05
N GLN A 91 -2.42 -4.60 -5.45
CA GLN A 91 -1.61 -5.01 -6.58
C GLN A 91 -0.33 -5.69 -6.07
N LEU A 92 -0.17 -6.96 -6.40
CA LEU A 92 0.99 -7.76 -6.05
C LEU A 92 1.85 -7.99 -7.30
N ASP A 93 3.14 -7.68 -7.20
CA ASP A 93 4.09 -7.95 -8.28
C ASP A 93 4.38 -9.46 -8.39
N ASP A 94 4.28 -10.03 -9.58
CA ASP A 94 4.40 -11.48 -9.79
C ASP A 94 5.83 -12.01 -9.65
N ALA A 95 6.84 -11.16 -9.85
CA ALA A 95 8.24 -11.52 -9.62
C ALA A 95 8.55 -11.59 -8.11
N VAL A 96 7.88 -10.77 -7.30
CA VAL A 96 7.99 -10.80 -5.83
C VAL A 96 7.15 -11.94 -5.25
N PHE A 97 5.90 -12.04 -5.68
CA PHE A 97 4.94 -13.03 -5.20
C PHE A 97 4.88 -14.24 -6.12
N ALA A 98 6.05 -14.81 -6.44
CA ALA A 98 6.22 -15.90 -7.41
C ALA A 98 5.43 -17.19 -7.08
N GLY A 99 4.94 -17.34 -5.85
CA GLY A 99 4.06 -18.44 -5.44
C GLY A 99 2.61 -18.30 -5.90
N LEU A 100 2.20 -17.12 -6.36
CA LEU A 100 0.84 -16.88 -6.84
C LEU A 100 0.64 -17.51 -8.21
N LYS A 101 -0.46 -18.24 -8.34
CA LYS A 101 -0.91 -18.77 -9.63
C LYS A 101 -1.88 -17.78 -10.26
N LEU A 102 -1.78 -17.61 -11.58
CA LEU A 102 -2.78 -16.90 -12.36
C LEU A 102 -4.17 -17.51 -12.12
N GLY A 103 -5.14 -16.69 -11.75
CA GLY A 103 -6.50 -17.11 -11.41
C GLY A 103 -7.01 -16.42 -10.15
N GLY A 104 -8.23 -16.79 -9.73
CA GLY A 104 -8.76 -16.36 -8.44
C GLY A 104 -8.11 -17.14 -7.30
N LEU A 105 -7.82 -16.47 -6.20
CA LEU A 105 -7.53 -17.16 -4.94
C LEU A 105 -8.79 -17.88 -4.46
N SER A 106 -8.64 -19.11 -3.95
CA SER A 106 -9.74 -19.80 -3.27
C SER A 106 -10.23 -18.97 -2.08
N SER A 107 -11.51 -19.05 -1.73
CA SER A 107 -12.03 -18.44 -0.50
C SER A 107 -11.25 -18.89 0.74
N ASP A 108 -10.74 -20.13 0.71
CA ASP A 108 -9.98 -20.72 1.82
C ASP A 108 -8.58 -20.12 1.99
N ALA A 109 -8.13 -19.29 1.04
CA ALA A 109 -6.91 -18.51 1.17
C ALA A 109 -7.11 -17.25 2.05
N PHE A 110 -8.36 -16.89 2.35
CA PHE A 110 -8.71 -15.72 3.15
C PHE A 110 -9.21 -16.13 4.53
N PHE A 111 -8.53 -15.65 5.57
CA PHE A 111 -8.86 -15.94 6.95
C PHE A 111 -9.35 -14.67 7.63
N ALA A 112 -10.47 -14.77 8.35
CA ALA A 112 -10.91 -13.72 9.27
C ALA A 112 -10.40 -14.05 10.67
N GLY A 113 -9.63 -13.15 11.29
CA GLY A 113 -9.06 -13.37 12.61
C GLY A 113 -8.36 -12.13 13.17
N THR A 114 -8.02 -12.16 14.45
CA THR A 114 -7.27 -11.09 15.13
C THR A 114 -5.76 -11.23 14.96
N ALA A 115 -5.29 -12.25 14.23
CA ALA A 115 -3.89 -12.54 13.95
C ALA A 115 -3.75 -13.19 12.57
N ALA A 116 -2.55 -13.13 12.00
CA ALA A 116 -2.21 -13.87 10.80
C ALA A 116 -2.26 -15.39 11.07
N HIS A 117 -2.69 -16.16 10.06
CA HIS A 117 -2.83 -17.62 10.13
C HIS A 117 -1.63 -18.33 9.47
N ASP A 118 -0.48 -17.67 9.35
CA ASP A 118 0.74 -18.29 8.89
C ASP A 118 1.31 -19.18 10.03
N SER A 119 1.30 -20.49 9.79
CA SER A 119 1.97 -21.50 10.63
C SER A 119 3.27 -21.97 9.97
#